data_AF-A0A7C1G524-F1
#
_entry.id   AF-A0A7C1G524-F1
#
_cell.length_a   1.000
_cell.length_b   1.000
_cell.length_c   1.000
_cell.angle_alpha   90.00
_cell.angle_beta   90.00
_cell.angle_gamma   90.00
#
_symmetry.space_group_name_H-M   'P 1'
#
loop_
_entity.id
_entity.type
_entity.pdbx_description
1 polymer ?
#
loop_
_entity_poly.entity_id
_entity_poly.type
_entity_poly.pdbx_seq_one_letter_code
_entity_poly.pdbx_strand_id
1 'polypeptide(L)'
;FAMDVQSRIDQKGLRSVFINPGDEVITMSLMKRDTPVYYAGDPGIIHSVYFKPGDSVNHGEPLFGVCAEDKLPLIQKIITRVKAEWE
;
A
#
# COMPACT_ATOMS: atom_id res chain seq x y z
N PHE A 1 -17.02 -10.80 0.92
CA PHE A 1 -15.87 -10.82 1.85
C PHE A 1 -14.69 -10.26 1.11
N ALA A 2 -14.41 -8.96 1.28
CA ALA A 2 -13.24 -8.34 0.68
C ALA A 2 -12.02 -8.97 1.36
N MET A 3 -11.12 -9.58 0.57
CA MET A 3 -9.82 -9.94 1.12
C MET A 3 -9.09 -8.64 1.44
N ASP A 4 -8.77 -8.44 2.71
CA ASP A 4 -7.95 -7.34 3.18
C ASP A 4 -6.73 -7.20 2.26
N VAL A 5 -6.46 -5.99 1.76
CA VAL A 5 -5.32 -5.72 0.89
C VAL A 5 -4.02 -6.16 1.58
N GLN A 6 -3.95 -6.10 2.91
CA GLN A 6 -2.86 -6.67 3.69
C GLN A 6 -2.66 -8.17 3.40
N SER A 7 -3.73 -8.96 3.43
CA SER A 7 -3.66 -10.40 3.11
C SER A 7 -3.21 -10.65 1.67
N ARG A 8 -3.58 -9.77 0.74
CA ARG A 8 -3.15 -9.85 -0.67
C ARG A 8 -1.66 -9.51 -0.81
N ILE A 9 -1.17 -8.53 -0.05
CA ILE A 9 0.25 -8.17 0.00
C ILE A 9 1.08 -9.29 0.61
N ASP A 10 0.60 -9.92 1.69
CA ASP A 10 1.30 -11.03 2.34
C ASP A 10 1.37 -12.28 1.45
N GLN A 11 0.30 -12.56 0.67
CA GLN A 11 0.26 -13.70 -0.24
C GLN A 11 1.04 -13.50 -1.54
N LYS A 12 0.96 -12.31 -2.14
CA LYS A 12 1.51 -12.05 -3.49
C LYS A 12 2.79 -11.21 -3.49
N GLY A 13 3.13 -10.61 -2.35
CA GLY A 13 4.20 -9.64 -2.21
C GLY A 13 3.78 -8.22 -2.58
N LEU A 14 4.58 -7.25 -2.15
CA LEU A 14 4.55 -5.88 -2.67
C LEU A 14 4.76 -5.91 -4.19
N ARG A 15 4.06 -5.05 -4.95
CA ARG A 15 4.15 -4.88 -6.42
C ARG A 15 3.31 -5.83 -7.29
N SER A 16 2.41 -6.61 -6.70
CA SER A 16 1.52 -7.54 -7.43
C SER A 16 0.04 -7.40 -7.01
N VAL A 17 -0.24 -6.46 -6.12
CA VAL A 17 -1.60 -6.14 -5.67
C VAL A 17 -2.11 -4.90 -6.39
N PHE A 18 -3.09 -5.12 -7.27
CA PHE A 18 -3.83 -4.06 -7.94
C PHE A 18 -5.02 -3.62 -7.08
N ILE A 19 -5.26 -2.32 -7.03
CA ILE A 19 -6.31 -1.68 -6.25
C ILE A 19 -7.14 -0.72 -7.10
N ASN A 20 -8.45 -0.65 -6.81
CA ASN A 20 -9.39 0.28 -7.39
C ASN A 20 -9.95 1.25 -6.35
N PRO A 21 -10.42 2.44 -6.77
CA PRO A 21 -11.21 3.30 -5.90
C PRO A 21 -12.41 2.54 -5.33
N GLY A 22 -12.62 2.66 -4.02
CA GLY A 22 -13.66 1.95 -3.27
C GLY A 22 -13.23 0.61 -2.66
N ASP A 23 -12.04 0.10 -3.01
CA ASP A 23 -11.52 -1.11 -2.37
C ASP A 23 -11.16 -0.82 -0.89
N GLU A 24 -11.54 -1.74 -0.01
CA GLU A 24 -11.13 -1.71 1.40
C GLU A 24 -9.65 -2.07 1.52
N VAL A 25 -8.84 -1.15 2.03
CA VAL A 25 -7.37 -1.29 2.10
C VAL A 25 -6.85 -1.79 3.42
N ILE A 26 -7.41 -1.29 4.51
CA ILE A 26 -7.00 -1.63 5.87
C ILE A 26 -8.17 -1.45 6.81
N THR A 27 -8.07 -2.10 7.97
CA THR A 27 -8.88 -1.79 9.13
C THR A 27 -8.05 -1.00 10.14
N MET A 28 -8.52 0.19 10.52
CA MET A 28 -7.92 1.00 11.57
C MET A 28 -8.73 0.89 12.85
N SER A 29 -8.07 0.68 13.99
CA SER A 29 -8.74 0.75 15.29
C SER A 29 -8.68 2.18 15.84
N LEU A 30 -9.73 2.97 15.58
CA LEU A 30 -9.88 4.32 16.12
C LEU A 30 -10.76 4.28 17.38
N MET A 31 -10.22 4.71 18.52
CA MET A 31 -10.96 4.75 19.80
C MET A 31 -11.63 3.41 20.17
N LYS A 32 -10.91 2.29 20.03
CA LYS A 32 -11.42 0.91 20.25
C LYS A 32 -12.56 0.50 19.30
N ARG A 33 -12.72 1.18 18.16
CA ARG A 33 -13.63 0.77 17.09
C ARG A 33 -12.84 0.48 15.83
N ASP A 34 -13.09 -0.67 15.24
CA ASP A 34 -12.54 -1.05 13.95
C ASP A 34 -13.30 -0.31 12.86
N THR A 35 -12.57 0.52 12.12
CA THR A 35 -13.07 1.36 11.04
C THR A 35 -12.37 0.95 9.74
N PRO A 36 -13.11 0.43 8.75
CA PRO A 36 -12.52 0.12 7.45
C PRO A 36 -12.13 1.41 6.74
N VAL A 37 -10.98 1.39 6.09
CA VAL A 37 -10.49 2.48 5.25
C VAL A 37 -10.63 2.05 3.80
N TYR A 38 -11.29 2.89 3.00
CA TYR A 38 -11.50 2.67 1.58
C TYR A 38 -10.54 3.53 0.76
N TYR A 39 -9.98 2.94 -0.29
CA TYR A 39 -9.09 3.64 -1.19
C TYR A 39 -9.87 4.65 -2.04
N ALA A 40 -9.35 5.88 -2.14
CA ALA A 40 -10.00 6.97 -2.89
C ALA A 40 -9.09 7.54 -4.01
N GLY A 41 -7.91 6.97 -4.22
CA GLY A 41 -6.97 7.42 -5.26
C GLY A 41 -7.20 6.74 -6.60
N ASP A 42 -6.32 7.01 -7.56
CA ASP A 42 -6.37 6.41 -8.90
C ASP A 42 -6.07 4.90 -8.86
N PRO A 43 -6.75 4.09 -9.71
CA PRO A 43 -6.49 2.67 -9.77
C PRO A 43 -5.04 2.36 -10.16
N GLY A 44 -4.44 1.34 -9.54
CA GLY A 44 -3.05 1.00 -9.79
C GLY A 44 -2.50 -0.12 -8.92
N ILE A 45 -1.19 -0.27 -8.94
CA ILE A 45 -0.46 -1.29 -8.18
C ILE A 45 0.17 -0.66 -6.93
N ILE A 46 0.01 -1.33 -5.79
CA ILE A 46 0.70 -0.97 -4.56
C ILE A 46 2.16 -1.39 -4.66
N HIS A 47 3.06 -0.41 -4.73
CA HIS A 47 4.50 -0.64 -4.86
C HIS A 47 5.28 -0.43 -3.56
N SER A 48 4.71 0.33 -2.61
CA SER A 48 5.29 0.65 -1.30
C SER A 48 4.22 0.65 -0.22
N VAL A 49 4.60 0.19 0.97
CA VAL A 49 3.81 0.28 2.22
C VAL A 49 4.70 0.97 3.24
N TYR A 50 4.17 1.99 3.92
CA TYR A 50 4.96 2.87 4.80
C TYR A 50 4.71 2.63 6.30
N PHE A 51 3.89 1.63 6.65
CA PHE A 51 3.57 1.26 8.02
C PHE A 51 3.66 -0.27 8.19
N LYS A 52 3.69 -0.73 9.45
CA LYS A 52 3.56 -2.15 9.81
C LYS A 52 2.28 -2.37 10.61
N PRO A 53 1.74 -3.60 10.63
CA PRO A 53 0.61 -3.93 11.50
C PRO A 53 0.91 -3.59 12.96
N GLY A 54 0.03 -2.81 13.59
CA GLY A 54 0.17 -2.34 14.97
C GLY A 54 0.83 -0.96 15.11
N ASP A 55 1.35 -0.38 14.03
CA ASP A 55 1.89 0.99 14.06
C ASP A 55 0.78 2.01 14.24
N SER A 56 1.04 3.03 15.06
CA SER A 56 0.20 4.22 15.15
C SER A 56 0.66 5.23 14.11
N VAL A 57 -0.23 5.54 13.15
CA VAL A 57 0.06 6.45 12.04
C VAL A 57 -0.73 7.74 12.24
N ASN A 58 -0.11 8.90 11.97
CA ASN A 58 -0.80 10.18 12.10
C ASN A 58 -1.75 10.44 10.92
N HIS A 59 -2.79 11.22 11.16
CA HIS A 59 -3.69 11.63 10.10
C HIS A 59 -2.94 12.41 9.00
N GLY A 60 -3.11 11.99 7.76
CA GLY A 60 -2.46 12.61 6.59
C GLY A 60 -1.08 12.04 6.24
N GLU A 61 -0.54 11.11 7.04
CA GLU A 61 0.67 10.39 6.66
C GLU A 61 0.38 9.39 5.52
N PRO A 62 1.31 9.22 4.57
CA PRO A 62 1.13 8.30 3.46
C PRO A 62 1.17 6.84 3.98
N LEU A 63 0.14 6.07 3.63
CA LEU A 63 0.06 4.64 3.97
C LEU A 63 0.64 3.75 2.87
N PHE A 64 0.25 4.05 1.62
CA PHE A 64 0.57 3.27 0.43
C PHE A 64 1.13 4.15 -0.67
N GLY A 65 2.13 3.64 -1.39
CA GLY A 65 2.52 4.14 -2.70
C GLY A 65 1.81 3.35 -3.79
N VAL A 66 0.98 4.04 -4.59
CA VAL A 66 0.24 3.44 -5.71
C VAL A 66 0.73 4.05 -7.02
N CYS A 67 0.95 3.21 -8.02
CA CYS A 67 1.34 3.64 -9.36
C CYS A 67 0.58 2.87 -10.45
N ALA A 68 0.44 3.46 -11.62
CA ALA A 68 0.00 2.73 -12.80
C ALA A 68 0.98 1.58 -13.15
N GLU A 69 0.44 0.51 -13.72
CA GLU A 69 1.18 -0.74 -13.99
C GLU A 69 2.37 -0.53 -14.94
N ASP A 70 2.20 0.34 -15.95
CA ASP A 70 3.23 0.72 -16.92
C ASP A 70 4.44 1.43 -16.28
N LYS A 71 4.24 2.12 -15.16
CA LYS A 71 5.29 2.83 -14.42
C LYS A 71 6.04 1.96 -13.43
N LEU A 72 5.53 0.76 -13.13
CA LEU A 72 6.12 -0.15 -12.15
C LEU A 72 7.60 -0.48 -12.46
N PRO A 73 8.00 -0.80 -13.72
CA PRO A 73 9.40 -1.11 -14.04
C PRO A 73 10.34 0.08 -13.79
N LEU A 74 9.86 1.31 -14.05
CA LEU A 74 10.64 2.52 -13.80
C LEU A 74 10.86 2.75 -12.31
N ILE A 75 9.80 2.63 -11.51
CA ILE A 75 9.88 2.79 -10.05
C ILE A 75 10.82 1.75 -9.44
N GLN A 76 10.74 0.49 -9.90
CA GLN A 76 11.65 -0.55 -9.44
C GLN A 76 13.11 -0.22 -9.74
N LYS A 77 13.43 0.26 -10.95
CA LYS A 77 14.80 0.69 -11.30
C LYS A 77 15.30 1.80 -10.38
N ILE A 78 14.45 2.80 -10.08
CA ILE A 78 14.80 3.91 -9.19
C ILE A 78 15.10 3.39 -7.79
N ILE A 79 14.21 2.56 -7.22
CA ILE A 79 14.40 2.00 -5.87
C ILE A 79 15.69 1.18 -5.80
N THR A 80 15.93 0.31 -6.78
CA THR A 80 17.15 -0.52 -6.82
C THR A 80 18.41 0.33 -6.93
N ARG A 81 18.40 1.37 -7.78
CA ARG A 81 19.53 2.28 -7.93
C ARG A 81 19.82 3.03 -6.64
N VAL A 82 18.80 3.60 -6.01
CA VAL A 82 18.95 4.32 -4.74
C VAL A 82 19.49 3.39 -3.67
N LYS A 83 18.98 2.15 -3.55
CA LYS A 83 19.53 1.19 -2.57
C LYS A 83 21.00 0.86 -2.82
N ALA A 84 21.41 0.70 -4.08
CA ALA A 84 22.79 0.39 -4.43
C ALA A 84 23.77 1.55 -4.21
N GLU A 85 23.30 2.80 -4.29
CA GLU A 85 24.14 3.99 -4.03
C GLU A 85 24.27 4.32 -2.53
N TRP A 86 23.41 3.75 -1.68
CA TRP A 86 23.38 3.99 -0.23
C TRP A 86 24.02 2.86 0.59
N GLU A 87 24.57 1.85 -0.08
CA GLU A 87 25.36 0.75 0.49
C GLU A 87 26.86 1.00 0.23
#